data_AF-A0A7Y3C5N7-F1
#
_entry.id   AF-A0A7Y3C5N7-F1
#
_cell.length_a   1.000
_cell.length_b   1.000
_cell.length_c   1.000
_cell.angle_alpha   90.00
_cell.angle_beta   90.00
_cell.angle_gamma   90.00
#
_symmetry.space_group_name_H-M   'P 1'
#
loop_
_entity.id
_entity.type
_entity.pdbx_description
1 polymer ?
#
loop_
_entity_poly.entity_id
_entity_poly.type
_entity_poly.pdbx_seq_one_letter_code
_entity_poly.pdbx_strand_id
1 'polypeptide(L)'
;MSDNLSELLGRKGIKDNLFNKLGELAKPKGAPNDEELAKLAEEFLVGKANTYGTASFYDFLKPENKGKKVYVCNGTACLCAGTQNEVIDTLKSKFQDDEIGHMTCLGR
;
A
#
# COMPACT_ATOMS: atom_id res chain seq x y z
N MET A 1 -6.35 -20.65 8.25
CA MET A 1 -5.56 -20.41 7.01
C MET A 1 -4.92 -21.75 6.68
N SER A 2 -5.08 -22.30 5.47
CA SER A 2 -4.47 -23.62 5.15
C SER A 2 -2.95 -23.49 5.18
N ASP A 3 -2.25 -24.40 5.86
CA ASP A 3 -0.79 -24.35 6.04
C ASP A 3 -0.02 -24.15 4.72
N ASN A 4 -0.52 -24.73 3.64
CA ASN A 4 0.03 -24.60 2.28
C ASN A 4 0.12 -23.13 1.80
N LEU A 5 -0.86 -22.28 2.10
CA LEU A 5 -0.82 -20.88 1.65
C LEU A 5 0.27 -20.10 2.36
N SER A 6 0.42 -20.29 3.67
CA SER A 6 1.49 -19.64 4.44
C SER A 6 2.88 -20.06 3.92
N GLU A 7 3.05 -21.34 3.58
CA GLU A 7 4.29 -21.84 2.98
C GLU A 7 4.54 -21.23 1.59
N LEU A 8 3.51 -21.15 0.74
CA LEU A 8 3.62 -20.54 -0.59
C LEU A 8 4.04 -19.07 -0.49
N LEU A 9 3.41 -18.30 0.40
CA LEU A 9 3.74 -16.89 0.65
C LEU A 9 5.21 -16.68 1.10
N GLY A 10 5.73 -17.62 1.89
CA GLY A 10 7.10 -17.63 2.41
C GLY A 10 8.11 -18.40 1.55
N ARG A 11 7.71 -18.98 0.41
CA ARG A 11 8.48 -19.99 -0.35
C ARG A 11 9.89 -19.55 -0.76
N LYS A 12 10.09 -18.25 -0.97
CA LYS A 12 11.37 -17.65 -1.37
C LYS A 12 12.22 -17.19 -0.17
N GLY A 13 11.82 -17.55 1.05
CA GLY A 13 12.45 -17.14 2.30
C GLY A 13 12.02 -15.74 2.75
N ILE A 14 12.53 -15.31 3.91
CA ILE A 14 12.13 -14.03 4.55
C ILE A 14 12.46 -12.83 3.66
N LYS A 15 13.59 -12.86 2.94
CA LYS A 15 14.05 -11.73 2.13
C LYS A 15 13.28 -11.54 0.84
N ASP A 16 12.73 -12.59 0.24
CA ASP A 16 12.06 -12.52 -1.06
C ASP A 16 10.61 -13.01 -1.02
N ASN A 17 9.98 -12.97 0.15
CA ASN A 17 8.59 -13.38 0.34
C ASN A 17 7.59 -12.50 -0.45
N LEU A 18 6.34 -12.96 -0.56
CA LEU A 18 5.30 -12.27 -1.33
C LEU A 18 5.13 -10.80 -0.92
N PHE A 19 5.09 -10.52 0.39
CA PHE A 19 4.87 -9.18 0.91
C PHE A 19 6.03 -8.23 0.58
N ASN A 20 7.27 -8.73 0.61
CA ASN A 20 8.40 -7.91 0.17
C ASN A 20 8.28 -7.58 -1.33
N LYS A 21 8.00 -8.58 -2.18
CA LYS A 21 7.81 -8.35 -3.62
C LYS A 21 6.68 -7.37 -3.91
N LEU A 22 5.55 -7.47 -3.21
CA LEU A 22 4.44 -6.51 -3.32
C LEU A 22 4.90 -5.09 -2.96
N GLY A 23 5.66 -4.94 -1.87
CA GLY A 23 6.23 -3.66 -1.46
C GLY A 23 7.20 -3.08 -2.51
N GLU A 24 8.11 -3.89 -3.05
CA GLU A 24 9.06 -3.49 -4.10
C GLU A 24 8.34 -3.02 -5.38
N LEU A 25 7.30 -3.75 -5.81
CA LEU A 25 6.50 -3.40 -6.98
C LEU A 25 5.73 -2.08 -6.78
N ALA A 26 5.33 -1.76 -5.55
CA ALA A 26 4.60 -0.53 -5.25
C ALA A 26 5.50 0.70 -5.16
N LYS A 27 6.79 0.59 -4.80
CA LYS A 27 7.70 1.74 -4.61
C LYS A 27 7.65 2.80 -5.73
N PRO A 28 7.61 2.44 -7.03
CA PRO A 28 7.67 3.45 -8.09
C PRO A 28 6.40 4.28 -8.26
N LYS A 29 5.22 3.69 -7.95
CA LYS A 29 3.91 4.28 -8.30
C LYS A 29 2.89 4.29 -7.17
N GLY A 30 3.22 3.78 -5.99
CA GLY A 30 2.32 3.65 -4.85
C GLY A 30 1.41 2.42 -4.87
N ALA A 31 1.29 1.71 -5.99
CA ALA A 31 0.55 0.45 -6.05
C ALA A 31 1.03 -0.40 -7.24
N PRO A 32 1.11 -1.73 -7.10
CA PRO A 32 1.38 -2.63 -8.22
C PRO A 32 0.19 -2.63 -9.19
N ASN A 33 0.45 -2.90 -10.47
CA ASN A 33 -0.58 -3.08 -11.49
C ASN A 33 -1.00 -4.54 -11.66
N ASP A 34 -2.12 -4.78 -12.35
CA ASP A 34 -2.71 -6.12 -12.48
C ASP A 34 -1.78 -7.12 -13.17
N GLU A 35 -0.95 -6.68 -14.12
CA GLU A 35 0.01 -7.54 -14.81
C GLU A 35 1.15 -7.96 -13.87
N GLU A 36 1.64 -7.03 -13.04
CA GLU A 36 2.64 -7.30 -12.00
C GLU A 36 2.10 -8.28 -10.96
N LEU A 37 0.85 -8.09 -10.52
CA LEU A 37 0.17 -8.98 -9.58
C LEU A 37 -0.11 -10.37 -10.16
N ALA A 38 -0.41 -10.47 -11.46
CA ALA A 38 -0.59 -11.75 -12.15
C ALA A 38 0.73 -12.53 -12.24
N LYS A 39 1.84 -11.86 -12.60
CA LYS A 39 3.18 -12.48 -12.62
C LYS A 39 3.58 -12.98 -11.24
N LEU A 40 3.28 -12.20 -10.20
CA LEU A 40 3.57 -12.58 -8.82
C LEU A 40 2.72 -13.79 -8.37
N ALA A 41 1.47 -13.89 -8.82
CA ALA A 41 0.61 -15.03 -8.53
C ALA A 41 1.19 -16.34 -9.10
N GLU A 42 1.70 -16.27 -10.34
CA GLU A 42 2.39 -17.39 -11.00
C GLU A 42 3.69 -17.77 -10.28
N GLU A 43 4.50 -16.79 -9.88
CA GLU A 43 5.76 -17.03 -9.16
C GLU A 43 5.54 -17.76 -7.81
N PHE A 44 4.50 -17.39 -7.08
CA PHE A 44 4.19 -17.93 -5.76
C PHE A 44 3.21 -19.12 -5.79
N LEU A 45 2.79 -19.57 -6.97
CA LEU A 45 1.77 -20.63 -7.17
C LEU A 45 0.47 -20.37 -6.40
N VAL A 46 0.01 -19.12 -6.39
CA VAL A 46 -1.26 -18.72 -5.76
C VAL A 46 -2.22 -18.17 -6.82
N GLY A 47 -3.52 -18.11 -6.50
CA GLY A 47 -4.50 -17.52 -7.40
C GLY A 47 -4.28 -16.00 -7.57
N LYS A 48 -4.59 -15.45 -8.74
CA LYS A 48 -4.54 -13.99 -9.00
C LYS A 48 -5.38 -13.17 -8.00
N ALA A 49 -6.50 -13.75 -7.56
CA ALA A 49 -7.33 -13.17 -6.50
C ALA A 49 -6.57 -12.99 -5.17
N ASN A 50 -5.61 -13.86 -4.86
CA ASN A 50 -4.83 -13.77 -3.63
C ASN A 50 -3.83 -12.62 -3.69
N THR A 51 -3.13 -12.43 -4.81
CA THR A 51 -2.17 -11.30 -4.95
C THR A 51 -2.91 -9.97 -5.02
N TYR A 52 -4.00 -9.88 -5.80
CA TYR A 52 -4.84 -8.69 -5.86
C TYR A 52 -5.49 -8.38 -4.50
N GLY A 53 -6.10 -9.39 -3.87
CA GLY A 53 -6.74 -9.24 -2.56
C GLY A 53 -5.74 -8.76 -1.51
N THR A 54 -4.54 -9.35 -1.48
CA THR A 54 -3.48 -8.95 -0.56
C THR A 54 -3.02 -7.51 -0.83
N ALA A 55 -2.77 -7.15 -2.09
CA ALA A 55 -2.36 -5.79 -2.44
C ALA A 55 -3.43 -4.76 -2.08
N SER A 56 -4.71 -5.04 -2.39
CA SER A 56 -5.82 -4.13 -2.07
C SER A 56 -6.11 -3.98 -0.57
N PHE A 57 -5.68 -4.95 0.25
CA PHE A 57 -5.91 -4.95 1.68
C PHE A 57 -5.01 -3.95 2.43
N TYR A 58 -3.74 -3.84 2.04
CA TYR A 58 -2.80 -2.95 2.72
C TYR A 58 -2.93 -1.53 2.18
N ASP A 59 -2.99 -0.56 3.08
CA ASP A 59 -3.21 0.84 2.72
C ASP A 59 -2.26 1.31 1.62
N PHE A 60 -0.95 1.14 1.77
CA PHE A 60 0.03 1.60 0.78
C PHE A 60 0.12 0.79 -0.51
N LEU A 61 -0.69 -0.25 -0.69
CA LEU A 61 -0.65 -1.11 -1.87
C LEU A 61 -1.96 -1.07 -2.66
N LYS A 62 -3.03 -0.49 -2.09
CA LYS A 62 -4.33 -0.43 -2.74
C LYS A 62 -4.32 0.49 -3.97
N PRO A 63 -5.15 0.21 -4.98
CA PRO A 63 -5.18 0.99 -6.22
C PRO A 63 -5.39 2.50 -6.02
N GLU A 64 -6.13 2.90 -4.98
CA GLU A 64 -6.41 4.31 -4.65
C GLU A 64 -5.17 5.08 -4.20
N ASN A 65 -4.11 4.38 -3.78
CA ASN A 65 -2.84 4.99 -3.40
C ASN A 65 -1.85 5.14 -4.56
N LYS A 66 -2.25 4.73 -5.77
CA LYS A 66 -1.47 4.96 -6.97
C LYS A 66 -1.29 6.46 -7.23
N GLY A 67 -0.06 6.91 -7.40
CA GLY A 67 0.30 8.31 -7.65
C GLY A 67 0.33 9.21 -6.42
N LYS A 68 -0.06 8.72 -5.24
CA LYS A 68 0.04 9.49 -3.99
C LYS A 68 1.51 9.72 -3.63
N LYS A 69 1.87 10.97 -3.36
CA LYS A 69 3.24 11.40 -3.00
C LYS A 69 3.39 11.75 -1.53
N VAL A 70 2.33 12.25 -0.91
CA VAL A 70 2.31 12.70 0.49
C VAL A 70 1.02 12.26 1.17
N TYR A 71 1.07 12.08 2.49
CA TYR A 71 -0.06 11.59 3.28
C TYR A 71 -0.33 12.49 4.48
N VAL A 72 -1.60 12.83 4.70
CA VAL A 72 -2.08 13.61 5.83
C VAL A 72 -2.70 12.69 6.87
N CYS A 73 -2.31 12.84 8.13
CA CYS A 73 -2.82 12.02 9.23
C CYS A 73 -4.30 12.32 9.51
N ASN A 74 -5.17 11.31 9.45
CA ASN A 74 -6.57 11.43 9.86
C ASN A 74 -6.90 10.57 11.10
N GLY A 75 -5.88 10.18 11.87
CA GLY A 75 -6.08 9.51 13.16
C GLY A 75 -6.68 10.45 14.22
N THR A 76 -7.34 9.89 15.22
CA THR A 76 -8.07 10.66 16.25
C THR A 76 -7.25 11.76 16.89
N ALA A 77 -5.99 11.49 17.26
CA ALA A 77 -5.11 12.50 17.86
C ALA A 77 -4.83 13.68 16.90
N CYS A 78 -4.58 13.39 15.62
CA CYS A 78 -4.36 14.38 14.57
C CYS A 78 -5.61 15.23 14.31
N LEU A 79 -6.79 14.62 14.36
CA LEU A 79 -8.07 15.31 14.23
C LEU A 79 -8.36 16.19 15.47
N CYS A 80 -8.08 15.70 16.68
CA CYS A 80 -8.20 16.48 17.91
C CYS A 80 -7.24 17.67 17.95
N ALA A 81 -6.06 17.56 17.34
CA ALA A 81 -5.12 18.68 17.21
C ALA A 81 -5.65 19.80 16.30
N GLY A 82 -6.58 19.50 15.39
CA GLY A 82 -7.26 20.49 14.54
C GLY A 82 -6.40 21.13 13.44
N THR A 83 -5.15 20.71 13.26
CA THR A 83 -4.20 21.33 12.31
C THR A 83 -4.26 20.74 10.88
N GLN A 84 -5.10 19.74 10.62
CA GLN A 84 -5.08 19.03 9.33
C GLN A 84 -5.43 19.91 8.14
N ASN A 85 -6.34 20.87 8.30
CA ASN A 85 -6.71 21.80 7.22
C ASN A 85 -5.51 22.67 6.81
N GLU A 86 -4.79 23.24 7.76
CA GLU A 86 -3.58 24.04 7.50
C GLU A 86 -2.49 23.20 6.82
N VAL A 87 -2.33 21.94 7.23
CA VAL A 87 -1.40 21.01 6.59
C VAL A 87 -1.82 20.74 5.14
N ILE A 88 -3.10 20.47 4.89
CA ILE A 88 -3.63 20.22 3.54
C ILE A 88 -3.42 21.45 2.66
N ASP A 89 -3.78 22.64 3.12
CA ASP A 89 -3.62 23.90 2.37
C ASP A 89 -2.15 24.16 2.03
N THR A 90 -1.26 23.88 2.97
CA THR A 90 0.19 23.97 2.74
C THR A 90 0.65 22.97 1.68
N LEU A 91 0.16 21.73 1.69
CA LEU A 91 0.52 20.70 0.72
C LEU A 91 -0.01 21.03 -0.69
N LYS A 92 -1.22 21.60 -0.80
CA LYS A 92 -1.80 22.02 -2.08
C LYS A 92 -0.98 23.10 -2.80
N SER A 93 -0.12 23.83 -2.10
CA SER A 93 0.83 24.75 -2.73
C SER A 93 1.97 24.06 -3.50
N LYS A 94 2.19 22.75 -3.27
CA LYS A 94 3.33 21.98 -3.82
C LYS A 94 2.93 20.72 -4.58
N PHE A 95 1.77 20.15 -4.26
CA PHE A 95 1.27 18.89 -4.81
C PHE A 95 -0.12 19.10 -5.37
N GLN A 96 -0.47 18.32 -6.39
CA GLN A 96 -1.84 18.28 -6.88
C GLN A 96 -2.74 17.57 -5.86
N ASP A 97 -4.05 17.88 -5.88
CA ASP A 97 -5.02 17.30 -4.95
C ASP A 97 -5.05 15.75 -5.03
N ASP A 98 -4.84 15.19 -6.22
CA ASP A 98 -4.78 13.75 -6.46
C ASP A 98 -3.47 13.11 -5.98
N GLU A 99 -2.42 13.87 -5.71
CA GLU A 99 -1.14 13.40 -5.15
C GLU A 99 -1.15 13.37 -3.61
N ILE A 100 -2.15 13.99 -2.97
CA ILE A 100 -2.31 14.04 -1.52
C ILE A 100 -3.24 12.90 -1.07
N GLY A 101 -2.74 12.04 -0.19
CA GLY A 101 -3.47 10.92 0.41
C GLY A 101 -3.75 11.13 1.89
N HIS A 102 -4.48 10.18 2.49
CA HIS A 102 -4.72 10.14 3.93
C HIS A 102 -4.19 8.85 4.55
N MET A 103 -3.75 8.93 5.81
CA MET A 103 -3.25 7.79 6.57
C MET A 103 -3.83 7.79 7.99
N THR A 104 -4.38 6.64 8.39
CA THR A 104 -4.98 6.45 9.71
C THR A 104 -3.89 6.21 10.75
N CYS A 105 -3.48 7.29 11.41
CA CYS A 105 -2.41 7.35 12.42
C CYS A 105 -1.00 7.15 11.85
N LEU A 106 -0.04 7.94 12.34
CA LEU A 106 1.38 7.86 11.96
C LEU A 106 2.27 7.37 13.11
N GLY A 107 1.70 7.02 14.27
CA GLY A 107 2.44 6.55 15.43
C GLY A 107 3.36 7.62 16.06
N ARG A 108 2.96 8.89 16.00
CA ARG A 108 3.61 10.02 16.67
C ARG A 108 2.75 10.57 17.80
#